data_AF-A0A256YEX9-F1
#
_entry.id   AF-A0A256YEX9-F1
#
_cell.length_a   1.000
_cell.length_b   1.000
_cell.length_c   1.000
_cell.angle_alpha   90.00
_cell.angle_beta   90.00
_cell.angle_gamma   90.00
#
_symmetry.space_group_name_H-M   'P 1'
#
loop_
_entity.id
_entity.type
_entity.pdbx_description
1 polymer ?
#
loop_
_entity_poly.entity_id
_entity_poly.type
_entity_poly.pdbx_seq_one_letter_code
_entity_poly.pdbx_strand_id
1 'polypeptide(L)' 'MDYAEEYGQIIINYDKNNHPVEIEILNASIFFGNFFTGVMQAKPKAKIVEVSV' A
#
# COMPACT_ATOMS: atom_id res chain seq x y z
N MET A 1 12.49 15.60 4.93
CA MET A 1 11.59 14.70 5.66
C MET A 1 11.58 15.21 7.09
N ASP A 2 10.41 15.64 7.56
CA ASP A 2 10.30 16.23 8.90
C ASP A 2 9.68 15.24 9.89
N TYR A 3 8.76 14.39 9.45
CA TYR A 3 8.24 13.29 10.26
C TYR A 3 7.67 12.16 9.38
N ALA A 4 7.46 11.00 10.01
CA ALA A 4 6.89 9.82 9.38
C ALA A 4 5.71 9.29 10.20
N GLU A 5 4.69 8.77 9.50
CA GLU A 5 3.57 8.04 10.10
C GLU A 5 3.67 6.55 9.76
N GLU A 6 3.54 5.71 10.77
CA GLU A 6 3.64 4.25 10.62
C GLU A 6 2.26 3.59 10.71
N TYR A 7 1.90 2.88 9.64
CA TYR A 7 0.66 2.12 9.51
C TYR A 7 0.97 0.64 9.27
N GLY A 8 1.55 -0.01 10.28
CA GLY A 8 1.85 -1.44 10.26
C GLY A 8 2.93 -1.82 9.25
N GLN A 9 2.56 -2.08 7.98
CA GLN A 9 3.50 -2.46 6.90
C GLN A 9 3.80 -1.29 5.94
N ILE A 10 3.28 -0.10 6.24
CA ILE A 10 3.42 1.10 5.43
C ILE A 10 4.01 2.20 6.30
N ILE A 11 5.01 2.92 5.79
CA ILE A 11 5.51 4.15 6.38
C ILE A 11 5.25 5.27 5.38
N ILE A 12 4.65 6.37 5.83
CA ILE A 12 4.43 7.56 5.02
C ILE A 12 5.31 8.67 5.57
N ASN A 13 6.25 9.14 4.75
CA ASN A 13 7.11 10.27 5.09
C ASN A 13 6.50 11.57 4.57
N TYR A 14 6.52 12.61 5.40
CA TYR A 14 5.96 13.92 5.07
C TYR A 14 7.03 15.02 5.01
N ASP A 15 6.75 16.04 4.20
CA ASP A 15 7.47 17.31 4.25
C ASP A 15 6.97 18.20 5.40
N LYS A 16 7.65 19.34 5.59
CA LYS A 16 7.32 20.36 6.60
C LYS A 16 5.91 20.97 6.47
N ASN A 17 5.28 20.83 5.31
CA ASN A 17 3.95 21.34 5.00
C ASN A 17 2.89 20.23 5.06
N ASN A 18 3.23 19.05 5.60
CA ASN A 18 2.35 17.90 5.72
C ASN A 18 1.97 17.23 4.38
N HIS A 19 2.78 17.42 3.33
CA HIS A 19 2.61 16.70 2.07
C HIS A 19 3.35 15.37 2.11
N PRO A 20 2.73 14.25 1.68
CA PRO A 20 3.41 12.97 1.58
C PRO A 20 4.45 13.06 0.46
N VAL A 21 5.69 12.74 0.79
CA VAL A 21 6.82 12.78 -0.15
C VAL A 21 7.33 11.38 -0.49
N GLU A 22 7.12 10.40 0.39
CA GLU A 22 7.53 9.02 0.16
C GLU A 22 6.59 8.06 0.90
N ILE A 23 6.29 6.93 0.25
CA ILE A 23 5.55 5.82 0.84
C ILE A 23 6.44 4.59 0.74
N GLU A 24 6.84 4.07 1.90
CA GLU A 24 7.63 2.86 2.00
C GLU A 24 6.73 1.68 2.37
N ILE A 25 6.84 0.59 1.62
CA ILE A 25 6.15 -0.66 1.92
C ILE A 25 7.19 -1.65 2.43
N LEU A 26 7.16 -1.92 3.75
CA LEU A 26 8.16 -2.75 4.43
C LEU A 26 8.14 -4.20 3.94
N ASN A 27 6.94 -4.72 3.66
CA ASN A 27 6.75 -6.04 3.07
C ASN A 27 5.70 -6.00 1.97
N ALA A 28 6.16 -5.82 0.74
CA ALA A 28 5.29 -5.75 -0.43
C ALA A 28 4.44 -7.02 -0.60
N SER A 29 5.02 -8.20 -0.35
CA SER A 29 4.31 -9.48 -0.50
C SER A 29 3.12 -9.60 0.46
N ILE A 30 3.29 -9.24 1.73
CA ILE A 30 2.21 -9.24 2.72
C ILE A 30 1.18 -8.16 2.39
N PHE A 31 1.63 -6.94 2.08
CA PHE A 31 0.74 -5.82 1.77
C PHE A 31 -0.17 -6.13 0.58
N PHE A 32 0.41 -6.53 -0.56
CA PHE A 32 -0.35 -6.86 -1.76
C PHE A 32 -1.18 -8.13 -1.57
N GLY A 33 -0.66 -9.15 -0.87
CA GLY A 33 -1.41 -10.36 -0.55
C GLY A 33 -2.71 -10.07 0.22
N ASN A 34 -2.63 -9.23 1.25
CA ASN A 34 -3.80 -8.81 2.03
C ASN A 34 -4.77 -7.97 1.20
N PHE A 35 -4.24 -7.02 0.41
CA PHE A 35 -5.04 -6.18 -0.48
C PHE A 35 -5.84 -7.03 -1.48
N PHE A 36 -5.18 -7.94 -2.19
CA PHE A 36 -5.83 -8.81 -3.17
C PHE A 36 -6.85 -9.75 -2.52
N THR A 37 -6.53 -10.30 -1.36
CA THR A 37 -7.46 -11.14 -0.59
C THR A 37 -8.74 -10.37 -0.25
N GLY A 38 -8.61 -9.13 0.26
CA GLY A 38 -9.75 -8.27 0.57
C GLY A 38 -10.60 -7.95 -0.67
N VAL A 39 -9.97 -7.65 -1.80
CA VAL A 39 -10.67 -7.39 -3.07
C VAL A 39 -11.44 -8.62 -3.55
N MET A 40 -10.83 -9.81 -3.50
CA MET A 40 -11.48 -11.06 -3.87
C MET A 40 -12.67 -11.38 -2.97
N GLN A 41 -12.55 -11.17 -1.66
CA GLN A 41 -13.64 -11.39 -0.69
C GLN A 41 -14.80 -10.41 -0.90
N ALA A 42 -14.49 -9.12 -1.12
CA ALA A 42 -15.50 -8.09 -1.31
C ALA A 42 -16.24 -8.21 -2.65
N LYS A 43 -15.58 -8.76 -3.68
CA LYS A 43 -16.16 -8.97 -5.01
C LYS A 43 -15.82 -10.38 -5.52
N PRO A 44 -16.64 -11.40 -5.21
CA PRO A 44 -16.37 -12.80 -5.57
C PRO A 44 -16.19 -13.07 -7.07
N LYS A 45 -16.65 -12.15 -7.94
CA LYS A 45 -16.53 -12.24 -9.41
C LYS A 45 -15.43 -11.32 -9.98
N ALA A 46 -14.71 -10.59 -9.13
CA ALA A 46 -13.59 -9.77 -9.59
C ALA A 46 -12.44 -10.68 -10.03
N LYS A 47 -11.89 -10.43 -11.21
CA LYS A 47 -10.72 -11.11 -11.74
C LYS A 47 -9.53 -10.18 -11.65
N ILE A 48 -8.46 -10.61 -10.99
CA ILE A 48 -7.18 -9.91 -11.03
C ILE A 48 -6.57 -10.16 -12.41
N VAL A 49 -6.21 -9.08 -13.11
CA VAL A 49 -5.51 -9.12 -14.39
C VAL A 49 -4.15 -8.48 -14.20
N GLU A 50 -3.11 -9.27 -14.41
CA GLU A 50 -1.74 -8.80 -14.47
C GLU A 50 -1.47 -8.23 -15.86
N VAL A 51 -0.89 -7.02 -15.92
CA VAL A 51 -0.45 -6.38 -17.16
C VAL A 51 1.06 -6.25 -17.08
N SER A 52 1.76 -7.01 -17.91
CA SER A 52 3.21 -6.96 -18.05
C SER A 52 3.56 -6.12 -19.29
N VAL A 53 4.58 -5.26 -19.19
CA VAL A 53 5.09 -4.42 -20.30
C VAL A 53 6.26 -5.10 -20.98
#